data_AF-A0A097IJG8-F1
#
_entry.id   AF-A0A097IJG8-F1
#
_cell.length_a   1.000
_cell.length_b   1.000
_cell.length_c   1.000
_cell.angle_alpha   90.00
_cell.angle_beta   90.00
_cell.angle_gamma   90.00
#
_symmetry.space_group_name_H-M   'P 1'
#
loop_
_entity.id
_entity.type
_entity.pdbx_description
1 polymer ?
#
loop_
_entity_poly.entity_id
_entity_poly.type
_entity_poly.pdbx_seq_one_letter_code
_entity_poly.pdbx_strand_id
1 'polypeptide(L)'
;MSAARNKALETLYYTGRVSFAGRSTGWSTRDRLTGYVAFPFAILFFLGSFGTIFQETDTRMQMLKAAALCLASAGLLYGVGSLVVQSWHHRRVQRQPVLIDERGLTLCGHGPIPWWCLQLAERKKVRLKYAESDVTRDVIALTLAGSRMLDQQLTEKQRKALVPDHTTDSLIFLFVPGVKGLKAREFMEVYNAAHDRYAPA
;
A
#
# COMPACT_ATOMS: atom_id res chain seq x y z
N MET A 1 -8.76 15.26 23.67
CA MET A 1 -7.44 15.31 23.01
C MET A 1 -6.71 14.00 23.28
N SER A 2 -5.99 13.42 22.30
CA SER A 2 -5.33 12.12 22.44
C SER A 2 -3.98 12.23 23.14
N ALA A 3 -3.78 11.42 24.19
CA ALA A 3 -2.52 11.35 24.94
C ALA A 3 -1.34 10.96 24.04
N ALA A 4 -1.57 10.07 23.07
CA ALA A 4 -0.54 9.63 22.13
C ALA A 4 -0.05 10.78 21.24
N ARG A 5 -0.98 11.64 20.76
CA ARG A 5 -0.63 12.81 19.95
C ARG A 5 0.19 13.82 20.76
N ASN A 6 -0.25 14.14 21.98
CA ASN A 6 0.46 15.11 22.82
C ASN A 6 1.88 14.62 23.15
N LYS A 7 2.04 13.34 23.48
CA LYS A 7 3.36 12.72 23.70
C LYS A 7 4.24 12.77 22.44
N ALA A 8 3.66 12.56 21.26
CA ALA A 8 4.39 12.63 20.00
C ALA A 8 4.88 14.06 19.70
N LEU A 9 4.02 15.07 19.88
CA LEU A 9 4.40 16.47 19.77
C LEU A 9 5.49 16.83 20.77
N GLU A 10 5.32 16.45 22.04
CA GLU A 10 6.32 16.68 23.09
C GLU A 10 7.68 16.06 22.72
N THR A 11 7.68 14.81 22.28
CA THR A 11 8.90 14.11 21.83
C THR A 11 9.55 14.83 20.65
N LEU A 12 8.76 15.28 19.68
CA LEU A 12 9.22 16.06 18.53
C LEU A 12 9.81 17.41 19.00
N TYR A 13 9.20 18.08 19.98
CA TYR A 13 9.70 19.35 20.50
C TYR A 13 11.07 19.18 21.17
N TYR A 14 11.21 18.19 22.05
CA TYR A 14 12.43 17.97 22.84
C TYR A 14 13.57 17.32 22.07
N THR A 15 13.28 16.32 21.24
CA THR A 15 14.32 15.50 20.58
C THR A 15 14.54 15.85 19.11
N GLY A 16 13.63 16.65 18.53
CA GLY A 16 13.62 16.96 17.11
C GLY A 16 13.25 15.78 16.21
N ARG A 17 12.85 14.64 16.78
CA ARG A 17 12.55 13.42 16.04
C ARG A 17 11.44 12.62 16.70
N VAL A 18 10.57 12.03 15.89
CA VAL A 18 9.59 11.06 16.38
C VAL A 18 9.50 9.87 15.42
N SER A 19 9.39 8.67 15.98
CA SER A 19 9.24 7.42 15.24
C SER A 19 7.92 6.76 15.59
N PHE A 20 7.19 6.33 14.56
CA PHE A 20 5.98 5.55 14.70
C PHE A 20 6.14 4.20 14.03
N ALA A 21 5.62 3.16 14.69
CA ALA A 21 5.48 1.87 14.04
C ALA A 21 4.42 1.95 12.93
N GLY A 22 4.79 1.59 11.70
CA GLY A 22 3.87 1.57 10.56
C GLY A 22 2.73 0.57 10.78
N ARG A 23 1.56 0.91 10.25
CA ARG A 23 0.38 0.08 10.21
C ARG A 23 -0.14 0.05 8.79
N SER A 24 -0.40 -1.14 8.26
CA SER A 24 -1.10 -1.27 6.99
C SER A 24 -2.48 -0.64 7.11
N THR A 25 -2.72 0.35 6.27
CA THR A 25 -3.95 1.12 6.16
C THR A 25 -5.03 0.40 5.37
N GLY A 26 -4.71 -0.77 4.80
CA GLY A 26 -5.65 -1.57 4.01
C GLY A 26 -6.16 -0.83 2.76
N TRP A 27 -5.32 0.02 2.17
CA TRP A 27 -5.72 0.93 1.09
C TRP A 27 -6.25 0.25 -0.17
N SER A 28 -5.81 -0.97 -0.48
CA SER A 28 -6.33 -1.72 -1.62
C SER A 28 -7.54 -2.57 -1.21
N THR A 29 -8.72 -2.21 -1.72
CA THR A 29 -9.91 -3.10 -1.73
C THR A 29 -9.58 -4.44 -2.41
N ARG A 30 -8.61 -4.41 -3.34
CA ARG A 30 -8.09 -5.53 -4.11
C ARG A 30 -7.45 -6.63 -3.24
N ASP A 31 -6.77 -6.29 -2.14
CA ASP A 31 -6.14 -7.28 -1.25
C ASP A 31 -7.16 -8.12 -0.46
N ARG A 32 -8.40 -7.64 -0.31
CA ARG A 32 -9.46 -8.39 0.39
C ARG A 32 -10.24 -9.32 -0.53
N LEU A 33 -10.50 -8.92 -1.77
CA LEU A 33 -11.41 -9.67 -2.64
C LEU A 33 -10.73 -10.85 -3.36
N THR A 34 -9.50 -10.69 -3.84
CA THR A 34 -8.86 -11.75 -4.66
C THR A 34 -8.53 -13.01 -3.88
N GLY A 35 -8.08 -12.89 -2.62
CA GLY A 35 -7.76 -14.07 -1.80
C GLY A 35 -9.00 -14.86 -1.36
N TYR A 36 -10.07 -14.17 -0.98
CA TYR A 36 -11.28 -14.80 -0.43
C TYR A 36 -12.23 -15.36 -1.49
N VAL A 37 -12.26 -14.77 -2.70
CA VAL A 37 -13.16 -15.22 -3.77
C VAL A 37 -12.48 -16.22 -4.71
N ALA A 38 -11.21 -16.02 -5.07
CA ALA A 38 -10.56 -16.91 -6.05
C ALA A 38 -10.30 -18.32 -5.48
N PHE A 39 -10.02 -18.42 -4.18
CA PHE A 39 -9.69 -19.68 -3.52
C PHE A 39 -10.84 -20.70 -3.51
N PRO A 40 -12.08 -20.35 -3.09
CA PRO A 40 -13.20 -21.30 -3.13
C PRO A 40 -13.63 -21.66 -4.57
N PHE A 41 -13.56 -20.73 -5.53
CA PHE A 41 -13.83 -21.05 -6.94
C PHE A 41 -12.81 -22.03 -7.53
N ALA A 42 -11.54 -21.91 -7.15
CA ALA A 42 -10.51 -22.86 -7.54
C ALA A 42 -10.78 -24.26 -6.98
N ILE A 43 -11.19 -24.35 -5.71
CA ILE A 43 -11.56 -25.62 -5.05
C ILE A 43 -12.77 -26.25 -5.74
N LEU A 44 -13.82 -25.48 -6.01
CA LEU A 44 -15.03 -25.95 -6.71
C LEU A 44 -14.72 -26.44 -8.13
N PHE A 45 -13.87 -25.72 -8.87
CA PHE A 45 -13.43 -26.14 -10.21
C PHE A 45 -12.67 -27.47 -10.15
N PHE A 46 -11.80 -27.65 -9.15
CA PHE A 46 -11.06 -28.89 -8.95
C PHE A 46 -11.97 -30.08 -8.62
N LEU A 47 -12.90 -29.92 -7.68
CA LEU A 47 -13.86 -30.95 -7.27
C LEU A 47 -14.78 -31.36 -8.43
N GLY A 48 -15.26 -30.39 -9.22
CA GLY A 48 -16.09 -30.68 -10.40
C GLY A 48 -15.33 -31.37 -11.53
N SER A 49 -14.06 -31.00 -11.76
CA SER A 49 -13.24 -31.58 -12.83
C SER A 49 -12.85 -33.02 -12.54
N PHE A 50 -12.58 -33.36 -11.27
CA PHE A 50 -12.19 -34.71 -10.85
C PHE A 50 -13.26 -35.75 -11.18
N GLY A 51 -14.55 -35.42 -11.03
CA GLY A 51 -15.65 -36.33 -11.34
C GLY A 51 -15.74 -36.73 -12.81
N THR A 52 -15.32 -35.85 -13.73
CA THR A 52 -15.40 -36.10 -15.18
C THR A 52 -14.25 -36.96 -15.72
N ILE A 53 -13.16 -37.10 -14.95
CA ILE A 53 -12.00 -37.92 -15.35
C ILE A 53 -12.30 -39.41 -15.15
N PHE A 54 -13.07 -39.77 -14.11
CA PHE A 54 -13.39 -41.16 -13.79
C PHE A 54 -14.53 -41.77 -14.61
N GLN A 55 -15.26 -40.97 -15.41
CA GLN A 55 -16.36 -41.46 -16.25
C GLN A 55 -15.94 -41.88 -17.66
N GLU A 56 -14.74 -41.51 -18.10
CA GLU A 56 -14.25 -41.84 -19.44
C GLU A 56 -13.55 -43.21 -19.42
N THR A 57 -13.82 -44.11 -20.38
CA THR A 57 -13.10 -45.40 -20.50
C THR A 57 -11.87 -45.35 -21.38
N ASP A 58 -11.70 -44.30 -22.20
CA ASP A 58 -10.52 -44.14 -23.04
C ASP A 58 -9.32 -43.57 -22.26
N THR A 59 -8.34 -44.45 -22.01
CA THR A 59 -7.08 -44.14 -21.33
C THR A 59 -6.31 -42.95 -21.93
N ARG A 60 -6.35 -42.73 -23.25
CA ARG A 60 -5.66 -41.58 -23.87
C ARG A 60 -6.34 -40.26 -23.51
N MET A 61 -7.67 -40.25 -23.54
CA MET A 61 -8.46 -39.08 -23.19
C MET A 61 -8.39 -38.78 -21.69
N GLN A 62 -8.33 -39.82 -20.84
CA GLN A 62 -8.07 -39.67 -19.40
C GLN A 62 -6.71 -39.00 -19.13
N MET A 63 -5.64 -39.46 -19.79
CA MET A 63 -4.30 -38.87 -19.63
C MET A 63 -4.26 -37.40 -20.08
N LEU A 64 -4.93 -37.08 -21.20
CA LEU A 64 -5.01 -35.70 -21.70
C LEU A 64 -5.78 -34.79 -20.71
N LYS A 65 -6.92 -35.25 -20.19
CA LYS A 65 -7.72 -34.51 -19.19
C LYS A 65 -6.96 -34.33 -17.88
N ALA A 66 -6.27 -35.35 -17.42
CA ALA A 66 -5.43 -35.28 -16.21
C ALA A 66 -4.27 -34.28 -16.40
N ALA A 67 -3.58 -34.32 -17.54
CA ALA A 67 -2.52 -33.36 -17.86
C ALA A 67 -3.05 -31.91 -17.94
N ALA A 68 -4.22 -31.71 -18.58
CA ALA A 68 -4.86 -30.40 -18.66
C ALA A 68 -5.25 -29.87 -17.27
N LEU A 69 -5.79 -30.72 -16.39
CA LEU A 69 -6.13 -30.35 -15.01
C LEU A 69 -4.87 -29.98 -14.20
N CYS A 70 -3.78 -30.75 -14.34
CA CYS A 70 -2.50 -30.44 -13.70
C CYS A 70 -1.92 -29.10 -14.17
N LEU A 71 -1.99 -28.78 -15.46
CA LEU A 71 -1.52 -27.49 -15.99
C LEU A 71 -2.41 -26.33 -15.54
N ALA A 72 -3.73 -26.50 -15.62
CA ALA A 72 -4.69 -25.49 -15.18
C ALA A 72 -4.52 -25.16 -13.69
N SER A 73 -4.29 -26.18 -12.87
CA SER A 73 -4.08 -26.01 -11.45
C SER A 73 -2.73 -25.41 -11.08
N ALA A 74 -1.65 -25.81 -11.76
CA ALA A 74 -0.35 -25.18 -11.60
C ALA A 74 -0.42 -23.68 -11.94
N GLY A 75 -1.10 -23.31 -13.03
CA GLY A 75 -1.34 -21.92 -13.41
C GLY A 75 -2.15 -21.14 -12.37
N LEU A 76 -3.20 -21.76 -11.83
CA LEU A 76 -4.03 -21.14 -10.79
C LEU A 76 -3.24 -20.94 -9.49
N LEU A 77 -2.54 -21.96 -9.01
CA LEU A 77 -1.71 -21.88 -7.81
C LEU A 77 -0.61 -20.83 -7.95
N TYR A 78 0.03 -20.75 -9.12
CA TYR A 78 1.01 -19.70 -9.41
C TYR A 78 0.37 -18.31 -9.37
N GLY A 79 -0.78 -18.13 -10.02
CA GLY A 79 -1.53 -16.88 -10.03
C GLY A 79 -1.91 -16.42 -8.62
N VAL A 80 -2.54 -17.30 -7.83
CA VAL A 80 -2.93 -17.00 -6.45
C VAL A 80 -1.70 -16.76 -5.56
N GLY A 81 -0.67 -17.59 -5.69
CA GLY A 81 0.59 -17.44 -4.95
C GLY A 81 1.24 -16.09 -5.21
N SER A 82 1.30 -15.66 -6.48
CA SER A 82 1.86 -14.36 -6.84
C SER A 82 1.11 -13.19 -6.21
N LEU A 83 -0.23 -13.24 -6.18
CA LEU A 83 -1.07 -12.22 -5.56
C LEU A 83 -0.89 -12.19 -4.04
N VAL A 84 -0.81 -13.34 -3.40
CA VAL A 84 -0.58 -13.44 -1.95
C VAL A 84 0.79 -12.84 -1.60
N VAL A 85 1.84 -13.22 -2.32
CA VAL A 85 3.20 -12.70 -2.13
C VAL A 85 3.24 -11.19 -2.35
N GLN A 86 2.56 -10.69 -3.39
CA GLN A 86 2.48 -9.26 -3.67
C GLN A 86 1.76 -8.50 -2.55
N SER A 87 0.62 -9.00 -2.07
CA SER A 87 -0.12 -8.38 -0.96
C SER A 87 0.72 -8.37 0.32
N TRP A 88 1.44 -9.46 0.58
CA TRP A 88 2.25 -9.60 1.78
C TRP A 88 3.46 -8.67 1.75
N HIS A 89 4.12 -8.56 0.60
CA HIS A 89 5.18 -7.59 0.38
C HIS A 89 4.66 -6.16 0.57
N HIS A 90 3.50 -5.83 0.01
CA HIS A 90 2.93 -4.49 0.15
C HIS A 90 2.62 -4.15 1.62
N ARG A 91 2.01 -5.10 2.36
CA ARG A 91 1.75 -4.97 3.80
C ARG A 91 3.02 -4.85 4.62
N ARG A 92 4.10 -5.56 4.25
CA ARG A 92 5.40 -5.46 4.92
C ARG A 92 6.00 -4.07 4.76
N VAL A 93 5.98 -3.53 3.54
CA VAL A 93 6.50 -2.19 3.26
C VAL A 93 5.71 -1.12 4.04
N GLN A 94 4.38 -1.20 4.07
CA GLN A 94 3.54 -0.27 4.87
C GLN A 94 3.73 -0.38 6.38
N ARG A 95 4.30 -1.49 6.88
CA ARG A 95 4.58 -1.68 8.32
C ARG A 95 5.95 -1.13 8.73
N GLN A 96 6.75 -0.67 7.78
CA GLN A 96 8.02 -0.04 8.10
C GLN A 96 7.79 1.24 8.93
N PRO A 97 8.75 1.59 9.79
CA PRO A 97 8.59 2.74 10.67
C PRO A 97 8.46 4.02 9.85
N VAL A 98 7.59 4.91 10.35
CA VAL A 98 7.48 6.28 9.88
C VAL A 98 8.33 7.15 10.78
N LEU A 99 9.25 7.91 10.19
CA LEU A 99 10.15 8.81 10.92
C LEU A 99 9.87 10.25 10.49
N ILE A 100 9.72 11.12 11.47
CA ILE A 100 9.67 12.57 11.29
C ILE A 100 10.90 13.11 12.02
N ASP A 101 11.78 13.82 11.32
CA ASP A 101 12.93 14.49 11.91
C ASP A 101 13.23 15.82 11.23
N GLU A 102 14.25 16.53 11.69
CA GLU A 102 14.71 17.79 11.10
C GLU A 102 15.08 17.69 9.60
N ARG A 103 15.48 16.50 9.13
CA ARG A 103 15.91 16.28 7.74
C ARG A 103 14.74 16.06 6.82
N GLY A 104 13.64 15.52 7.33
CA GLY A 104 12.44 15.27 6.55
C GLY A 104 11.53 14.20 7.09
N LEU A 105 10.75 13.62 6.17
CA LEU A 105 9.82 12.56 6.43
C LEU A 105 10.29 11.25 5.79
N THR A 106 10.41 10.18 6.58
CA THR A 106 10.64 8.82 6.07
C THR A 106 9.35 8.02 6.13
N LEU A 107 8.92 7.49 4.98
CA LEU A 107 7.70 6.70 4.82
C LEU A 107 8.02 5.38 4.15
N CYS A 108 7.47 4.27 4.65
CA CYS A 108 7.58 2.96 3.97
C CYS A 108 9.04 2.61 3.63
N GLY A 109 10.00 2.96 4.50
CA GLY A 109 11.44 2.75 4.28
C GLY A 109 12.09 3.65 3.23
N HIS A 110 11.37 4.65 2.71
CA HIS A 110 11.86 5.66 1.79
C HIS A 110 12.01 7.00 2.49
N GLY A 111 13.21 7.56 2.45
CA GLY A 111 13.51 8.87 3.01
C GLY A 111 14.91 8.99 3.61
N PRO A 112 15.22 10.13 4.25
CA PRO A 112 14.28 11.23 4.52
C PRO A 112 13.89 12.00 3.25
N ILE A 113 12.59 12.18 3.02
CA ILE A 113 12.06 13.09 2.01
C ILE A 113 12.17 14.50 2.58
N PRO A 114 12.98 15.40 1.99
CA PRO A 114 13.24 16.70 2.58
C PRO A 114 11.99 17.57 2.72
N TRP A 115 11.95 18.44 3.72
CA TRP A 115 10.79 19.29 3.99
C TRP A 115 10.42 20.22 2.83
N TRP A 116 11.39 20.71 2.05
CA TRP A 116 11.15 21.52 0.85
C TRP A 116 10.48 20.75 -0.30
N CYS A 117 10.50 19.41 -0.26
CA CYS A 117 9.76 18.57 -1.21
C CYS A 117 8.28 18.45 -0.83
N LEU A 118 7.92 18.79 0.40
CA LEU A 118 6.65 18.45 1.02
C LEU A 118 5.85 19.71 1.33
N GLN A 119 4.54 19.61 1.24
CA GLN A 119 3.60 20.62 1.72
C GLN A 119 2.89 20.12 2.98
N LEU A 120 2.07 20.99 3.58
CA LEU A 120 1.22 20.63 4.71
C LEU A 120 0.28 19.47 4.34
N ALA A 121 0.00 18.62 5.31
CA ALA A 121 -0.96 17.56 5.16
C ALA A 121 -2.38 18.13 5.17
N GLU A 122 -3.18 17.71 4.22
CA GLU A 122 -4.55 18.17 4.02
C GLU A 122 -5.48 17.02 3.65
N ARG A 123 -6.78 17.27 3.76
CA ARG A 123 -7.81 16.35 3.29
C ARG A 123 -8.24 16.79 1.89
N LYS A 124 -7.96 15.96 0.89
CA LYS A 124 -8.21 16.29 -0.52
C LYS A 124 -9.10 15.25 -1.19
N LYS A 125 -9.92 15.68 -2.13
CA LYS A 125 -10.60 14.78 -3.06
C LYS A 125 -9.59 14.29 -4.09
N VAL A 126 -9.41 12.99 -4.18
CA VAL A 126 -8.45 12.34 -5.05
C VAL A 126 -9.14 11.30 -5.90
N ARG A 127 -8.84 11.31 -7.20
CA ARG A 127 -9.27 10.25 -8.11
C ARG A 127 -8.33 9.05 -8.02
N LEU A 128 -8.89 7.91 -7.61
CA LEU A 128 -8.20 6.62 -7.58
C LEU A 128 -8.38 5.90 -8.92
N LYS A 129 -7.42 5.05 -9.29
CA LYS A 129 -7.36 4.31 -10.55
C LYS A 129 -8.59 3.48 -10.86
N TYR A 130 -9.26 2.99 -9.83
CA TYR A 130 -10.42 2.12 -9.96
C TYR A 130 -11.67 2.72 -9.31
N ALA A 131 -11.65 4.00 -8.96
CA ALA A 131 -12.82 4.67 -8.40
C ALA A 131 -13.58 5.41 -9.51
N GLU A 132 -14.89 5.18 -9.57
CA GLU A 132 -15.80 5.89 -10.48
C GLU A 132 -15.94 7.37 -10.09
N SER A 133 -15.73 7.69 -8.82
CA SER A 133 -15.84 9.03 -8.26
C SER A 133 -14.63 9.40 -7.41
N ASP A 134 -14.45 10.70 -7.18
CA ASP A 134 -13.39 11.20 -6.33
C ASP A 134 -13.61 10.77 -4.87
N VAL A 135 -12.55 10.25 -4.25
CA VAL A 135 -12.58 9.81 -2.86
C VAL A 135 -11.82 10.81 -2.01
N THR A 136 -12.42 11.24 -0.91
CA THR A 136 -11.76 12.10 0.07
C THR A 136 -10.69 11.31 0.82
N ARG A 137 -9.44 11.78 0.77
CA ARG A 137 -8.28 11.14 1.42
C ARG A 137 -7.44 12.15 2.17
N ASP A 138 -6.81 11.68 3.24
CA ASP A 138 -5.79 12.43 3.97
C ASP A 138 -4.45 12.25 3.23
N VAL A 139 -3.90 13.36 2.73
CA VAL A 139 -2.74 13.37 1.83
C VAL A 139 -1.70 14.41 2.27
N ILE A 140 -0.47 14.21 1.83
CA ILE A 140 0.64 15.15 1.94
C ILE A 140 0.96 15.56 0.50
N ALA A 141 0.65 16.81 0.13
CA ALA A 141 0.97 17.29 -1.21
C ALA A 141 2.48 17.44 -1.38
N LEU A 142 2.97 17.18 -2.59
CA LEU A 142 4.37 17.36 -2.96
C LEU A 142 4.53 18.69 -3.68
N THR A 143 5.66 19.36 -3.46
CA THR A 143 6.06 20.48 -4.31
C THR A 143 6.44 19.95 -5.70
N LEU A 144 6.48 20.82 -6.72
CA LEU A 144 6.91 20.41 -8.06
C LEU A 144 8.33 19.79 -8.05
N ALA A 145 9.21 20.34 -7.22
CA ALA A 145 10.56 19.81 -7.04
C ALA A 145 10.54 18.44 -6.34
N GLY A 146 9.73 18.28 -5.29
CA GLY A 146 9.55 17.01 -4.59
C GLY A 146 8.99 15.91 -5.47
N SER A 147 7.98 16.24 -6.29
CA SER A 147 7.40 15.33 -7.28
C SER A 147 8.46 14.79 -8.24
N ARG A 148 9.25 15.69 -8.86
CA ARG A 148 10.33 15.31 -9.78
C ARG A 148 11.43 14.49 -9.10
N MET A 149 11.82 14.88 -7.88
CA MET A 149 12.85 14.16 -7.13
C MET A 149 12.41 12.72 -6.85
N LEU A 150 11.18 12.53 -6.37
CA LEU A 150 10.65 11.19 -6.08
C LEU A 150 10.44 10.37 -7.36
N ASP A 151 9.99 10.99 -8.46
CA ASP A 151 9.84 10.29 -9.75
C ASP A 151 11.17 9.78 -10.30
N GLN A 152 12.28 10.51 -10.07
CA GLN A 152 13.63 10.10 -10.46
C GLN A 152 14.26 9.07 -9.52
N GLN A 153 14.00 9.16 -8.21
CA GLN A 153 14.63 8.30 -7.21
C GLN A 153 13.89 6.97 -6.97
N LEU A 154 12.57 6.95 -7.18
CA LEU A 154 11.73 5.80 -6.85
C LEU A 154 11.36 5.02 -8.11
N THR A 155 11.60 3.71 -8.04
CA THR A 155 11.05 2.74 -9.00
C THR A 155 9.52 2.73 -8.91
N GLU A 156 8.84 2.30 -9.98
CA GLU A 156 7.38 2.19 -10.01
C GLU A 156 6.82 1.36 -8.84
N LYS A 157 7.51 0.29 -8.44
CA LYS A 157 7.13 -0.56 -7.30
C LYS A 157 7.16 0.20 -5.97
N GLN A 158 8.15 1.08 -5.78
CA GLN A 158 8.27 1.92 -4.59
C GLN A 158 7.24 3.05 -4.59
N ARG A 159 6.98 3.68 -5.75
CA ARG A 159 5.92 4.67 -5.90
C ARG A 159 4.55 4.11 -5.51
N LYS A 160 4.23 2.90 -6.00
CA LYS A 160 2.99 2.17 -5.63
C LYS A 160 2.90 1.87 -4.13
N ALA A 161 4.02 1.78 -3.41
CA ALA A 161 4.01 1.58 -1.97
C ALA A 161 3.66 2.86 -1.18
N LEU A 162 4.01 4.03 -1.72
CA LEU A 162 3.67 5.33 -1.15
C LEU A 162 2.25 5.78 -1.53
N VAL A 163 1.80 5.42 -2.74
CA VAL A 163 0.47 5.76 -3.26
C VAL A 163 -0.13 4.57 -4.01
N PRO A 164 -0.72 3.60 -3.29
CA PRO A 164 -1.43 2.51 -3.94
C PRO A 164 -2.69 3.06 -4.61
N ASP A 165 -2.88 2.71 -5.88
CA ASP A 165 -4.08 3.00 -6.67
C ASP A 165 -4.24 4.46 -7.18
N HIS A 166 -3.16 5.21 -7.39
CA HIS A 166 -3.24 6.46 -8.15
C HIS A 166 -3.08 6.24 -9.67
N THR A 167 -3.81 7.04 -10.46
CA THR A 167 -3.90 6.98 -11.93
C THR A 167 -2.70 7.57 -12.64
N THR A 168 -2.02 8.53 -12.02
CA THR A 168 -1.13 9.45 -12.72
C THR A 168 0.31 8.94 -12.73
N ASP A 169 1.03 9.20 -13.82
CA ASP A 169 2.45 8.89 -13.97
C ASP A 169 3.35 9.70 -13.03
N SER A 170 2.86 10.83 -12.52
CA SER A 170 3.58 11.71 -11.60
C SER A 170 3.04 11.66 -10.17
N LEU A 171 3.96 11.58 -9.20
CA LEU A 171 3.67 11.67 -7.76
C LEU A 171 3.36 13.13 -7.38
N ILE A 172 2.09 13.51 -7.33
CA ILE A 172 1.68 14.88 -6.91
C ILE A 172 1.38 14.95 -5.40
N PHE A 173 1.05 13.81 -4.80
CA PHE A 173 0.77 13.70 -3.38
C PHE A 173 1.20 12.33 -2.85
N LEU A 174 1.44 12.26 -1.55
CA LEU A 174 1.65 11.05 -0.78
C LEU A 174 0.41 10.79 0.07
N PHE A 175 0.03 9.53 0.28
CA PHE A 175 -1.03 9.22 1.23
C PHE A 175 -0.48 9.21 2.65
N VAL A 176 -1.25 9.77 3.60
CA VAL A 176 -0.85 9.82 5.02
C VAL A 176 -0.73 8.39 5.55
N PRO A 177 0.47 7.94 5.99
CA PRO A 177 0.67 6.56 6.39
C PRO A 177 -0.21 6.18 7.58
N GLY A 178 -0.53 4.89 7.65
CA GLY A 178 -1.08 4.32 8.86
C GLY A 178 0.03 4.16 9.88
N VAL A 179 -0.20 4.68 11.08
CA VAL A 179 0.72 4.54 12.21
C VAL A 179 -0.01 3.89 13.38
N LYS A 180 0.70 3.08 14.17
CA LYS A 180 0.11 2.51 15.39
C LYS A 180 -0.04 3.59 16.46
N GLY A 181 -1.20 3.64 17.10
CA GLY A 181 -1.47 4.53 18.23
C GLY A 181 -1.97 5.93 17.86
N LEU A 182 -1.99 6.31 16.58
CA LEU A 182 -2.56 7.57 16.11
C LEU A 182 -3.58 7.35 15.00
N LYS A 183 -4.64 8.17 15.01
CA LYS A 183 -5.52 8.33 13.85
C LYS A 183 -4.82 9.16 12.78
N ALA A 184 -5.24 9.01 11.52
CA ALA A 184 -4.66 9.77 10.39
C ALA A 184 -4.64 11.29 10.65
N ARG A 185 -5.76 11.85 11.14
CA ARG A 185 -5.85 13.26 11.53
C ARG A 185 -4.84 13.67 12.61
N GLU A 186 -4.61 12.81 13.61
CA GLU A 186 -3.65 13.11 14.68
C GLU A 186 -2.22 13.05 14.17
N PHE A 187 -1.92 12.13 13.25
CA PHE A 187 -0.64 12.10 12.55
C PHE A 187 -0.44 13.36 11.71
N MET A 188 -1.46 13.82 10.98
CA MET A 188 -1.40 15.07 10.21
C MET A 188 -1.08 16.27 11.10
N GLU A 189 -1.67 16.34 12.30
CA GLU A 189 -1.38 17.41 13.27
C GLU A 189 0.09 17.38 13.73
N VAL A 190 0.64 16.19 14.01
CA VAL A 190 2.07 16.04 14.36
C VAL A 190 2.97 16.40 13.18
N TYR A 191 2.59 15.96 11.98
CA TYR A 191 3.32 16.23 10.75
C TYR A 191 3.34 17.73 10.42
N ASN A 192 2.19 18.40 10.48
CA ASN A 192 2.09 19.84 10.20
C ASN A 192 2.90 20.65 11.22
N ALA A 193 2.87 20.27 12.51
CA ALA A 193 3.72 20.90 13.52
C ALA A 193 5.23 20.72 13.25
N ALA A 194 5.63 19.58 12.66
CA ALA A 194 7.01 19.38 12.21
C ALA A 194 7.34 20.20 10.97
N HIS A 195 6.42 20.25 10.00
CA HIS A 195 6.57 21.02 8.77
C HIS A 195 6.72 22.51 9.07
N ASP A 196 5.84 23.08 9.88
CA ASP A 196 5.92 24.48 10.32
C ASP A 196 7.23 24.82 11.03
N ARG A 197 7.88 23.83 11.65
CA ARG A 197 9.15 24.00 12.37
C ARG A 197 10.38 23.87 11.47
N TYR A 198 10.36 22.96 10.50
CA TYR A 198 11.55 22.54 9.77
C TYR A 198 11.52 22.86 8.27
N ALA A 199 10.34 23.13 7.71
CA ALA A 199 10.25 23.53 6.32
C ALA A 199 10.84 24.94 6.14
N PRO A 200 11.60 25.17 5.06
CA PRO A 200 12.03 26.51 4.72
C PRO A 200 10.81 27.38 4.40
N ALA A 201 10.86 28.63 4.88
CA ALA A 201 9.84 29.65 4.64
C ALA A 201 9.71 30.00 3.15
#